data_AF-A0A2M7X241-F1
#
_entry.id   AF-A0A2M7X241-F1
#
_cell.length_a   1.000
_cell.length_b   1.000
_cell.length_c   1.000
_cell.angle_alpha   90.00
_cell.angle_beta   90.00
_cell.angle_gamma   90.00
#
_symmetry.space_group_name_H-M   'P 1'
#
loop_
_entity.id
_entity.type
_entity.pdbx_description
1 polymer ?
#
loop_
_entity_poly.entity_id
_entity_poly.type
_entity_poly.pdbx_seq_one_letter_code
_entity_poly.pdbx_strand_id
1 'polypeptide(L)'
;MDYLVFATKKGTVKRTKASEYEAIRQSGLLAITLGSNDSLLSVKATSGNSLILLVSKMGKSILFDENDVRPTGRSTQGVRGILLKNDDELVGMTVIEKEAYAQKSAGELLVITENGYGKQTALSGYSVQGRGGQGVFTAKITKKTGNLVDMRLITKIDEKTPPEETEVSDDVDQSGDLLVTSAKGQAIRLPIADVPSLGRQTQGVRIIKLNEGDTATALAIL
;
A
#
# COMPACT_ATOMS: atom_id res chain seq x y z
N MET A 1 -18.30 2.88 7.23
CA MET A 1 -17.18 1.94 7.03
C MET A 1 -17.67 0.58 7.45
N ASP A 2 -17.92 -0.30 6.48
CA ASP A 2 -18.79 -1.47 6.66
C ASP A 2 -18.00 -2.77 6.67
N TYR A 3 -16.75 -2.73 6.17
CA TYR A 3 -15.87 -3.87 6.07
C TYR A 3 -14.46 -3.52 6.55
N LEU A 4 -13.77 -4.54 7.02
CA LEU A 4 -12.32 -4.55 7.18
C LEU A 4 -11.73 -5.46 6.11
N VAL A 5 -10.78 -4.93 5.35
CA VAL A 5 -9.97 -5.65 4.37
C VAL A 5 -8.59 -5.88 4.95
N PHE A 6 -8.14 -7.12 4.91
CA PHE A 6 -6.86 -7.57 5.44
C PHE A 6 -5.98 -7.98 4.26
N ALA A 7 -4.69 -7.68 4.34
CA ALA A 7 -3.66 -8.23 3.46
C ALA A 7 -2.51 -8.80 4.29
N THR A 8 -1.94 -9.89 3.79
CA THR A 8 -0.81 -10.60 4.40
C THR A 8 0.45 -10.46 3.56
N LYS A 9 1.63 -10.70 4.13
CA LYS A 9 2.89 -10.61 3.39
C LYS A 9 2.95 -11.58 2.21
N LYS A 10 2.31 -12.76 2.30
CA LYS A 10 2.27 -13.75 1.20
C LYS A 10 1.15 -13.50 0.17
N GLY A 11 0.47 -12.35 0.21
CA GLY A 11 -0.49 -11.96 -0.83
C GLY A 11 -1.89 -12.53 -0.67
N THR A 12 -2.19 -13.12 0.49
CA THR A 12 -3.56 -13.46 0.89
C THR A 12 -4.29 -12.19 1.29
N VAL A 13 -5.53 -12.04 0.83
CA VAL A 13 -6.46 -10.98 1.21
C VAL A 13 -7.72 -11.56 1.82
N LYS A 14 -8.33 -10.81 2.73
CA LYS A 14 -9.62 -11.18 3.33
C LYS A 14 -10.47 -9.95 3.51
N ARG A 15 -11.79 -10.11 3.39
CA ARG A 15 -12.77 -9.10 3.77
C ARG A 15 -13.71 -9.65 4.84
N THR A 16 -14.00 -8.86 5.87
CA THR A 16 -14.91 -9.22 6.96
C THR A 16 -15.78 -8.00 7.29
N LYS A 17 -17.06 -8.21 7.63
CA LYS A 17 -17.93 -7.10 8.06
C LYS A 17 -17.41 -6.48 9.35
N ALA A 18 -17.45 -5.15 9.46
CA ALA A 18 -16.98 -4.43 10.65
C ALA A 18 -17.78 -4.82 11.90
N SER A 19 -19.08 -5.13 11.75
CA SER A 19 -19.96 -5.57 12.85
C SER A 19 -19.50 -6.84 13.56
N GLU A 20 -18.67 -7.67 12.92
CA GLU A 20 -18.07 -8.85 13.55
C GLU A 20 -17.10 -8.50 14.70
N TYR A 21 -16.70 -7.22 14.79
CA TYR A 21 -15.73 -6.71 15.75
C TYR A 21 -16.34 -5.77 16.80
N GLU A 22 -17.67 -5.63 16.90
CA GLU A 22 -18.32 -4.75 17.88
C GLU A 22 -18.04 -5.17 19.34
N ALA A 23 -18.01 -6.48 19.61
CA ALA A 23 -17.83 -7.01 20.96
C ALA A 23 -16.37 -7.43 21.24
N ILE A 24 -15.48 -6.44 21.42
CA ILE A 24 -14.05 -6.67 21.73
C ILE A 24 -13.87 -7.03 23.21
N ARG A 25 -13.12 -8.11 23.47
CA ARG A 25 -12.74 -8.54 24.82
C ARG A 25 -11.32 -8.05 25.13
N GLN A 26 -10.98 -7.92 26.42
CA GLN A 26 -9.61 -7.59 26.84
C GLN A 26 -8.55 -8.58 26.31
N SER A 27 -8.91 -9.85 26.13
CA SER A 27 -8.04 -10.88 25.54
C SER A 27 -7.81 -10.73 24.03
N GLY A 28 -8.44 -9.73 23.39
CA GLY A 28 -8.48 -9.60 21.94
C GLY A 28 -9.43 -10.60 21.28
N LEU A 29 -9.46 -10.55 19.94
CA LEU A 29 -10.28 -11.38 19.08
C LEU A 29 -9.43 -11.92 17.92
N LEU A 30 -9.61 -13.20 17.56
CA LEU A 30 -8.99 -13.74 16.34
C LEU A 30 -9.57 -13.04 15.12
N ALA A 31 -8.75 -12.23 14.43
CA ALA A 31 -9.20 -11.42 13.30
C ALA A 31 -8.89 -12.05 11.94
N ILE A 32 -7.93 -12.96 11.83
CA ILE A 32 -7.57 -13.71 10.62
C ILE A 32 -6.76 -14.95 11.00
N THR A 33 -6.96 -16.05 10.28
CA THR A 33 -6.10 -17.24 10.39
C THR A 33 -4.94 -17.11 9.41
N LEU A 34 -3.70 -17.10 9.90
CA LEU A 34 -2.52 -16.97 9.04
C LEU A 34 -2.02 -18.35 8.57
N GLY A 35 -1.50 -18.40 7.34
CA GLY A 35 -0.77 -19.57 6.86
C GLY A 35 0.62 -19.69 7.51
N SER A 36 1.27 -20.84 7.33
CA SER A 36 2.64 -21.05 7.79
C SER A 36 3.59 -20.03 7.16
N ASN A 37 4.46 -19.42 7.97
CA ASN A 37 5.41 -18.38 7.57
C ASN A 37 4.76 -17.15 6.88
N ASP A 38 3.49 -16.89 7.18
CA ASP A 38 2.79 -15.69 6.76
C ASP A 38 2.56 -14.76 7.96
N SER A 39 2.39 -13.48 7.68
CA SER A 39 2.09 -12.47 8.70
C SER A 39 1.11 -11.46 8.14
N LEU A 40 0.25 -10.93 9.02
CA LEU A 40 -0.60 -9.82 8.67
C LEU A 40 0.26 -8.60 8.33
N LEU A 41 0.03 -8.02 7.16
CA LEU A 41 0.76 -6.84 6.69
C LEU A 41 -0.03 -5.56 6.94
N SER A 42 -1.32 -5.56 6.61
CA SER A 42 -2.15 -4.36 6.70
C SER A 42 -3.62 -4.70 6.87
N VAL A 43 -4.35 -3.80 7.52
CA VAL A 43 -5.81 -3.81 7.63
C VAL A 43 -6.32 -2.43 7.26
N LYS A 44 -7.37 -2.36 6.44
CA LYS A 44 -8.01 -1.12 6.02
C LYS A 44 -9.52 -1.24 6.14
N ALA A 45 -10.17 -0.17 6.57
CA ALA A 45 -11.62 -0.07 6.53
C ALA A 45 -12.10 0.32 5.13
N THR A 46 -13.22 -0.24 4.68
CA THR A 46 -13.83 0.10 3.38
C THR A 46 -15.35 0.26 3.53
N SER A 47 -15.95 0.98 2.59
CA SER A 47 -17.40 1.17 2.48
C SER A 47 -18.09 0.02 1.72
N GLY A 48 -17.34 -0.87 1.05
CA GLY A 48 -17.90 -1.81 0.07
C GLY A 48 -17.83 -1.30 -1.37
N ASN A 49 -17.40 -0.06 -1.57
CA ASN A 49 -17.27 0.62 -2.87
C ASN A 49 -15.82 1.03 -3.21
N SER A 50 -14.84 0.21 -2.84
CA SER A 50 -13.44 0.53 -3.03
C SER A 50 -12.71 -0.46 -3.97
N LEU A 51 -11.57 -0.02 -4.50
CA LEU A 51 -10.58 -0.85 -5.17
C LEU A 51 -9.43 -1.14 -4.21
N ILE A 52 -8.83 -2.32 -4.33
CA ILE A 52 -7.70 -2.75 -3.51
C ILE A 52 -6.44 -2.78 -4.37
N LEU A 53 -5.44 -1.98 -4.00
CA LEU A 53 -4.12 -1.98 -4.61
C LEU A 53 -3.14 -2.71 -3.70
N LEU A 54 -2.54 -3.79 -4.20
CA LEU A 54 -1.44 -4.49 -3.52
C LEU A 54 -0.14 -4.25 -4.27
N VAL A 55 0.96 -4.08 -3.53
CA VAL A 55 2.30 -3.86 -4.10
C VAL A 55 3.31 -4.80 -3.45
N SER A 56 4.15 -5.42 -4.26
CA SER A 56 5.19 -6.35 -3.83
C SER A 56 6.59 -5.73 -3.83
N LYS A 57 7.52 -6.31 -3.05
CA LYS A 57 8.90 -5.83 -2.93
C LYS A 57 9.67 -5.94 -4.25
N MET A 58 9.32 -6.88 -5.13
CA MET A 58 9.90 -6.98 -6.47
C MET A 58 9.22 -6.04 -7.51
N GLY A 59 8.41 -5.08 -7.06
CA GLY A 59 7.86 -4.02 -7.90
C GLY A 59 6.69 -4.45 -8.76
N LYS A 60 5.95 -5.49 -8.37
CA LYS A 60 4.65 -5.85 -8.97
C LYS A 60 3.51 -5.20 -8.21
N SER A 61 2.44 -4.89 -8.92
CA SER A 61 1.20 -4.42 -8.31
C SER A 61 -0.04 -5.01 -8.98
N ILE A 62 -1.11 -5.17 -8.20
CA ILE A 62 -2.43 -5.57 -8.69
C ILE A 62 -3.48 -4.64 -8.10
N LEU A 63 -4.38 -4.15 -8.94
CA LEU A 63 -5.53 -3.33 -8.56
C LEU A 63 -6.79 -4.11 -8.93
N PHE A 64 -7.66 -4.39 -7.97
CA PHE A 64 -8.89 -5.16 -8.21
C PHE A 64 -10.05 -4.62 -7.38
N ASP A 65 -11.27 -5.01 -7.75
CA ASP A 65 -12.49 -4.62 -7.03
C ASP A 65 -12.58 -5.36 -5.69
N GLU A 66 -12.83 -4.66 -4.58
CA GLU A 66 -12.95 -5.35 -3.28
C GLU A 66 -14.04 -6.44 -3.28
N ASN A 67 -15.03 -6.34 -4.15
CA ASN A 67 -16.12 -7.31 -4.26
C ASN A 67 -15.71 -8.61 -4.93
N ASP A 68 -14.52 -8.69 -5.56
CA ASP A 68 -13.90 -9.96 -5.94
C ASP A 68 -13.58 -10.82 -4.71
N VAL A 69 -13.50 -10.21 -3.52
CA VAL A 69 -13.30 -10.87 -2.23
C VAL A 69 -14.63 -10.90 -1.48
N ARG A 70 -15.27 -12.06 -1.46
CA ARG A 70 -16.49 -12.25 -0.66
C ARG A 70 -16.20 -11.98 0.83
N PRO A 71 -17.11 -11.30 1.56
CA PRO A 71 -16.96 -11.14 3.00
C PRO A 71 -17.08 -12.51 3.68
N THR A 72 -16.22 -12.77 4.66
CA THR A 72 -16.23 -14.00 5.47
C THR A 72 -16.04 -13.66 6.94
N GLY A 73 -16.35 -14.59 7.83
CA GLY A 73 -16.19 -14.42 9.28
C GLY A 73 -14.73 -14.22 9.70
N ARG A 74 -14.53 -13.93 10.98
CA ARG A 74 -13.22 -13.55 11.52
C ARG A 74 -12.18 -14.68 11.49
N SER A 75 -12.58 -15.91 11.81
CA SER A 75 -11.68 -17.06 11.92
C SER A 75 -11.38 -17.76 10.58
N THR A 76 -11.34 -17.02 9.48
CA THR A 76 -11.00 -17.55 8.15
C THR A 76 -9.65 -17.01 7.67
N GLN A 77 -9.05 -17.74 6.73
CA GLN A 77 -7.73 -17.40 6.16
C GLN A 77 -7.80 -16.33 5.06
N GLY A 78 -8.90 -16.29 4.28
CA GLY A 78 -9.03 -15.42 3.13
C GLY A 78 -8.75 -16.14 1.80
N VAL A 79 -8.47 -15.37 0.76
CA VAL A 79 -8.25 -15.83 -0.61
C VAL A 79 -7.02 -15.16 -1.21
N ARG A 80 -6.47 -15.69 -2.30
CA ARG A 80 -5.35 -15.06 -2.98
C ARG A 80 -5.76 -13.70 -3.58
N GLY A 81 -5.02 -12.65 -3.22
CA GLY A 81 -5.15 -11.30 -3.77
C GLY A 81 -4.16 -11.04 -4.91
N ILE A 82 -2.92 -11.49 -4.76
CA ILE A 82 -1.89 -11.48 -5.82
C ILE A 82 -1.13 -12.81 -5.84
N LEU A 83 -0.70 -13.26 -7.01
CA LEU A 83 0.23 -14.37 -7.16
C LEU A 83 1.66 -13.86 -7.09
N LEU A 84 2.29 -14.05 -5.92
CA LEU A 84 3.72 -13.80 -5.72
C LEU A 84 4.53 -15.02 -6.14
N LYS A 85 5.74 -14.78 -6.65
CA LYS A 85 6.68 -15.81 -7.11
C LYS A 85 7.99 -15.70 -6.37
N ASN A 86 8.71 -16.81 -6.27
CA ASN A 86 10.00 -16.88 -5.59
C ASN A 86 9.87 -16.32 -4.16
N ASP A 87 10.82 -15.49 -3.75
CA ASP A 87 10.83 -14.84 -2.45
C ASP A 87 10.07 -13.50 -2.42
N ASP A 88 9.24 -13.18 -3.42
CA ASP A 88 8.47 -11.93 -3.45
C ASP A 88 7.40 -11.90 -2.34
N GLU A 89 7.18 -10.71 -1.79
CA GLU A 89 6.29 -10.45 -0.65
C GLU A 89 5.63 -9.09 -0.82
N LEU A 90 4.44 -8.93 -0.27
CA LEU A 90 3.78 -7.62 -0.23
C LEU A 90 4.56 -6.66 0.68
N VAL A 91 4.75 -5.43 0.20
CA VAL A 91 5.25 -4.29 0.98
C VAL A 91 4.12 -3.39 1.46
N GLY A 92 2.98 -3.39 0.77
CA GLY A 92 1.83 -2.61 1.21
C GLY A 92 0.53 -2.98 0.51
N MET A 93 -0.54 -2.47 1.11
CA MET A 93 -1.89 -2.43 0.57
C MET A 93 -2.43 -1.02 0.76
N THR A 94 -3.12 -0.50 -0.25
CA THR A 94 -3.99 0.67 -0.08
C THR A 94 -5.38 0.41 -0.66
N VAL A 95 -6.34 1.22 -0.20
CA VAL A 95 -7.74 1.21 -0.60
C VAL A 95 -7.99 2.49 -1.38
N ILE A 96 -8.69 2.40 -2.50
CA ILE A 96 -8.97 3.53 -3.37
C ILE A 96 -10.48 3.58 -3.61
N GLU A 97 -11.13 4.69 -3.27
CA GLU A 97 -12.55 4.86 -3.56
C GLU A 97 -12.80 4.85 -5.08
N LYS A 98 -13.80 4.07 -5.53
CA LYS A 98 -14.05 3.89 -6.97
C LYS A 98 -14.43 5.19 -7.66
N GLU A 99 -15.15 6.07 -6.97
CA GLU A 99 -15.54 7.37 -7.52
C GLU A 99 -14.32 8.25 -7.80
N ALA A 100 -13.42 8.40 -6.82
CA ALA A 100 -12.18 9.14 -6.98
C ALA A 100 -11.27 8.53 -8.07
N TYR A 101 -11.24 7.20 -8.17
CA TYR A 101 -10.51 6.51 -9.23
C TYR A 101 -11.11 6.80 -10.62
N ALA A 102 -12.44 6.70 -10.76
CA ALA A 102 -13.15 6.97 -12.01
C ALA A 102 -12.98 8.43 -12.48
N GLN A 103 -12.97 9.37 -11.53
CA GLN A 103 -12.74 10.80 -11.77
C GLN A 103 -11.25 11.16 -11.95
N LYS A 104 -10.34 10.19 -11.80
CA LYS A 104 -8.87 10.38 -11.84
C LYS A 104 -8.36 11.37 -10.78
N SER A 105 -9.08 11.50 -9.67
CA SER A 105 -8.75 12.35 -8.51
C SER A 105 -8.20 11.55 -7.32
N ALA A 106 -8.10 10.22 -7.42
CA ALA A 106 -7.59 9.35 -6.37
C ALA A 106 -6.12 9.58 -5.95
N GLY A 107 -5.37 10.43 -6.66
CA GLY A 107 -3.99 10.78 -6.31
C GLY A 107 -2.93 9.87 -6.94
N GLU A 108 -1.80 9.72 -6.24
CA GLU A 108 -0.59 9.08 -6.74
C GLU A 108 -0.03 8.07 -5.73
N LEU A 109 0.55 6.98 -6.25
CA LEU A 109 1.28 6.03 -5.44
C LEU A 109 2.74 6.44 -5.32
N LEU A 110 3.17 6.79 -4.11
CA LEU A 110 4.57 6.95 -3.74
C LEU A 110 5.17 5.59 -3.40
N VAL A 111 6.35 5.29 -3.94
CA VAL A 111 7.14 4.09 -3.61
C VAL A 111 8.59 4.45 -3.31
N ILE A 112 9.21 3.73 -2.37
CA ILE A 112 10.63 3.85 -2.02
C ILE A 112 11.30 2.48 -2.06
N THR A 113 12.56 2.45 -2.48
CA THR A 113 13.40 1.26 -2.55
C THR A 113 14.48 1.25 -1.46
N GLU A 114 15.01 0.07 -1.13
CA GLU A 114 16.03 -0.12 -0.09
C GLU A 114 17.33 0.67 -0.35
N ASN A 115 17.69 0.95 -1.61
CA ASN A 115 18.87 1.77 -1.93
C ASN A 115 18.55 3.28 -2.06
N GLY A 116 17.40 3.72 -1.53
CA GLY A 116 17.05 5.14 -1.44
C GLY A 116 16.53 5.76 -2.74
N TYR A 117 15.97 4.96 -3.66
CA TYR A 117 15.30 5.48 -4.85
C TYR A 117 13.79 5.57 -4.62
N GLY A 118 13.14 6.54 -5.27
CA GLY A 118 11.71 6.79 -5.09
C GLY A 118 11.07 7.50 -6.26
N LYS A 119 9.74 7.41 -6.31
CA LYS A 119 8.90 8.13 -7.27
C LYS A 119 7.44 8.10 -6.85
N GLN A 120 6.69 9.06 -7.36
CA GLN A 120 5.23 9.01 -7.38
C GLN A 120 4.75 8.47 -8.73
N THR A 121 3.55 7.92 -8.77
CA THR A 121 2.90 7.50 -10.02
C THR A 121 1.40 7.63 -9.89
N ALA A 122 0.80 8.43 -10.78
CA ALA A 122 -0.65 8.62 -10.82
C ALA A 122 -1.43 7.30 -10.84
N LEU A 123 -2.49 7.22 -10.03
CA LEU A 123 -3.35 6.03 -9.96
C LEU A 123 -4.07 5.74 -11.28
N SER A 124 -4.29 6.75 -12.12
CA SER A 124 -4.80 6.58 -13.48
C SER A 124 -3.92 5.69 -14.37
N GLY A 125 -2.65 5.48 -14.02
CA GLY A 125 -1.75 4.53 -14.68
C GLY A 125 -1.92 3.06 -14.24
N TYR A 126 -2.75 2.77 -13.24
CA TYR A 126 -2.95 1.44 -12.69
C TYR A 126 -4.29 0.87 -13.16
N SER A 127 -4.27 0.02 -14.19
CA SER A 127 -5.50 -0.63 -14.68
C SER A 127 -6.07 -1.63 -13.67
N VAL A 128 -7.39 -1.60 -13.49
CA VAL A 128 -8.15 -2.60 -12.74
C VAL A 128 -8.08 -3.95 -13.49
N GLN A 129 -7.86 -5.02 -12.74
CA GLN A 129 -7.83 -6.41 -13.22
C GLN A 129 -8.44 -7.33 -12.16
N GLY A 130 -8.65 -8.61 -12.47
CA GLY A 130 -9.13 -9.59 -11.49
C GLY A 130 -8.07 -9.95 -10.45
N ARG A 131 -8.47 -10.19 -9.20
CA ARG A 131 -7.55 -10.63 -8.14
C ARG A 131 -6.87 -11.97 -8.46
N GLY A 132 -5.74 -12.22 -7.80
CA GLY A 132 -5.00 -13.49 -7.87
C GLY A 132 -4.10 -13.61 -9.10
N GLY A 133 -4.07 -12.61 -9.98
CA GLY A 133 -3.10 -12.49 -11.07
C GLY A 133 -1.67 -12.19 -10.56
N GLN A 134 -0.69 -12.24 -11.45
CA GLN A 134 0.72 -11.94 -11.15
C GLN A 134 1.00 -10.44 -10.95
N GLY A 135 0.03 -9.59 -11.27
CA GLY A 135 0.20 -8.16 -11.29
C GLY A 135 1.07 -7.65 -12.44
N VAL A 136 1.13 -6.33 -12.52
CA VAL A 136 1.85 -5.54 -13.53
C VAL A 136 2.88 -4.67 -12.81
N PHE A 137 3.95 -4.27 -13.50
CA PHE A 137 5.03 -3.51 -12.86
C PHE A 137 4.52 -2.17 -12.30
N THR A 138 4.87 -1.84 -11.06
CA THR A 138 4.74 -0.50 -10.47
C THR A 138 6.07 0.25 -10.43
N ALA A 139 7.19 -0.49 -10.37
CA ALA A 139 8.55 0.05 -10.40
C ALA A 139 9.48 -0.93 -11.13
N LYS A 140 10.52 -0.41 -11.79
CA LYS A 140 11.59 -1.23 -12.38
C LYS A 140 12.66 -1.53 -11.34
N ILE A 141 12.59 -2.70 -10.72
CA ILE A 141 13.56 -3.17 -9.74
C ILE A 141 14.85 -3.64 -10.42
N THR A 142 15.99 -3.16 -9.92
CA THR A 142 17.33 -3.52 -10.40
C THR A 142 18.29 -3.62 -9.22
N LYS A 143 19.50 -4.18 -9.43
CA LYS A 143 20.56 -4.18 -8.40
C LYS A 143 20.88 -2.78 -7.86
N LYS A 144 20.71 -1.74 -8.70
CA LYS A 144 20.95 -0.34 -8.33
C LYS A 144 19.88 0.18 -7.36
N THR A 145 18.61 -0.12 -7.60
CA THR A 145 17.50 0.36 -6.76
C THR A 145 17.34 -0.50 -5.50
N GLY A 146 17.62 -1.79 -5.62
CA GLY A 146 17.14 -2.78 -4.67
C GLY A 146 15.61 -2.91 -4.72
N ASN A 147 15.06 -3.74 -3.85
CA ASN A 147 13.64 -4.00 -3.70
C ASN A 147 12.88 -2.80 -3.15
N LEU A 148 11.56 -2.75 -3.37
CA LEU A 148 10.70 -1.81 -2.65
C LEU A 148 10.69 -2.15 -1.16
N VAL A 149 10.64 -1.12 -0.33
CA VAL A 149 10.55 -1.23 1.13
C VAL A 149 9.26 -0.67 1.68
N ASP A 150 8.69 0.34 1.01
CA ASP A 150 7.47 0.99 1.46
C ASP A 150 6.69 1.60 0.29
N MET A 151 5.39 1.83 0.53
CA MET A 151 4.49 2.52 -0.38
C MET A 151 3.47 3.36 0.40
N ARG A 152 3.09 4.51 -0.16
CA ARG A 152 2.01 5.36 0.37
C ARG A 152 1.11 5.87 -0.73
N LEU A 153 -0.18 5.94 -0.45
CA LEU A 153 -1.11 6.66 -1.30
C LEU A 153 -1.06 8.13 -0.92
N ILE A 154 -0.74 8.96 -1.90
CA ILE A 154 -0.69 10.40 -1.77
C ILE A 154 -1.93 10.95 -2.46
N THR A 155 -2.93 11.35 -1.68
CA THR A 155 -4.15 11.96 -2.20
C THR A 155 -3.91 13.44 -2.47
N LYS A 156 -4.51 13.98 -3.52
CA LYS A 156 -4.58 15.43 -3.70
C LYS A 156 -5.83 15.89 -2.98
N ILE A 157 -5.68 16.40 -1.75
CA ILE A 157 -6.82 16.95 -1.04
C ILE A 157 -7.04 18.35 -1.63
N ASP A 158 -8.15 18.56 -2.33
CA ASP A 158 -8.59 19.91 -2.63
C ASP A 158 -8.89 20.62 -1.30
N GLU A 159 -8.42 21.86 -1.13
CA GLU A 159 -8.56 22.71 0.09
C GLU A 159 -10.01 22.85 0.62
N LYS A 160 -11.01 22.32 -0.09
CA LYS A 160 -12.44 22.39 0.22
C LYS A 160 -12.99 21.14 0.91
N THR A 161 -12.23 20.05 1.05
CA THR A 161 -12.67 18.85 1.75
C THR A 161 -12.48 19.02 3.26
N PRO A 162 -13.52 18.88 4.10
CA PRO A 162 -13.40 19.03 5.55
C PRO A 162 -12.41 18.02 6.17
N PRO A 163 -11.55 18.44 7.13
CA PRO A 163 -10.58 17.56 7.80
C PRO A 163 -11.21 16.36 8.53
N GLU A 164 -12.49 16.46 8.88
CA GLU A 164 -13.21 15.48 9.71
C GLU A 164 -13.63 14.21 8.95
N GLU A 165 -13.57 14.19 7.61
CA GLU A 165 -13.89 13.01 6.79
C GLU A 165 -12.67 12.14 6.44
N THR A 166 -11.45 12.58 6.78
CA THR A 166 -10.18 11.90 6.42
C THR A 166 -9.59 10.98 7.50
N GLU A 167 -10.25 10.80 8.64
CA GLU A 167 -9.63 10.21 9.85
C GLU A 167 -9.44 8.68 9.90
N VAL A 168 -9.54 7.94 8.78
CA VAL A 168 -9.31 6.47 8.80
C VAL A 168 -8.47 5.93 7.64
N SER A 169 -7.78 6.77 6.88
CA SER A 169 -6.83 6.30 5.87
C SER A 169 -5.41 6.79 6.16
N ASP A 170 -4.42 5.92 5.86
CA ASP A 170 -3.00 6.33 5.82
C ASP A 170 -2.72 7.22 4.59
N ASP A 171 -3.77 7.85 4.04
CA ASP A 171 -3.69 8.66 2.84
C ASP A 171 -3.27 10.05 3.27
N VAL A 172 -2.23 10.56 2.62
CA VAL A 172 -1.65 11.84 3.03
C VAL A 172 -1.66 12.81 1.88
N ASP A 173 -1.90 14.06 2.23
CA ASP A 173 -1.90 15.17 1.30
C ASP A 173 -0.50 15.45 0.75
N GLN A 174 -0.45 16.02 -0.47
CA GLN A 174 0.81 16.44 -1.11
C GLN A 174 1.55 17.55 -0.37
N SER A 175 0.89 18.24 0.56
CA SER A 175 1.47 19.28 1.41
C SER A 175 2.35 18.74 2.55
N GLY A 176 2.30 17.43 2.82
CA GLY A 176 3.08 16.80 3.88
C GLY A 176 4.57 16.62 3.56
N ASP A 177 5.33 16.30 4.60
CA ASP A 177 6.76 15.98 4.45
C ASP A 177 7.02 14.48 4.50
N LEU A 178 7.90 14.03 3.63
CA LEU A 178 8.41 12.69 3.58
C LEU A 178 9.62 12.54 4.52
N LEU A 179 9.53 11.66 5.50
CA LEU A 179 10.67 11.22 6.31
C LEU A 179 11.11 9.83 5.86
N VAL A 180 12.32 9.70 5.33
CA VAL A 180 12.93 8.41 5.00
C VAL A 180 14.02 8.11 6.01
N THR A 181 13.96 6.91 6.60
CA THR A 181 14.96 6.43 7.58
C THR A 181 15.68 5.19 7.05
N SER A 182 16.92 5.02 7.50
CA SER A 182 17.78 3.89 7.17
C SER A 182 18.07 3.00 8.38
N ALA A 183 18.51 1.77 8.10
CA ALA A 183 18.86 0.79 9.11
C ALA A 183 19.99 1.28 10.04
N LYS A 184 20.93 2.09 9.53
CA LYS A 184 22.04 2.65 10.32
C LYS A 184 21.76 4.05 10.87
N GLY A 185 20.50 4.49 10.87
CA GLY A 185 20.07 5.71 11.57
C GLY A 185 20.25 7.01 10.80
N GLN A 186 20.62 6.98 9.51
CA GLN A 186 20.47 8.16 8.66
C GLN A 186 18.99 8.43 8.40
N ALA A 187 18.63 9.72 8.37
CA ALA A 187 17.30 10.17 8.02
C ALA A 187 17.38 11.39 7.09
N ILE A 188 16.42 11.50 6.17
CA ILE A 188 16.17 12.71 5.39
C ILE A 188 14.70 13.09 5.48
N ARG A 189 14.45 14.39 5.61
CA ARG A 189 13.13 15.00 5.49
C ARG A 189 13.11 15.83 4.21
N LEU A 190 12.08 15.65 3.38
CA LEU A 190 11.86 16.44 2.17
C LEU A 190 10.36 16.59 1.89
N PRO A 191 9.92 17.69 1.25
CA PRO A 191 8.54 17.81 0.81
C PRO A 191 8.14 16.65 -0.10
N ILE A 192 6.93 16.11 0.06
CA ILE A 192 6.41 15.05 -0.82
C ILE A 192 6.34 15.56 -2.27
N ALA A 193 5.99 16.83 -2.46
CA ALA A 193 5.94 17.49 -3.76
C ALA A 193 7.27 17.46 -4.54
N ASP A 194 8.40 17.34 -3.86
CA ASP A 194 9.72 17.26 -4.50
C ASP A 194 10.03 15.85 -5.06
N VAL A 195 9.24 14.84 -4.67
CA VAL A 195 9.37 13.50 -5.23
C VAL A 195 8.69 13.44 -6.60
N PRO A 196 9.42 13.15 -7.69
CA PRO A 196 8.88 13.30 -9.03
C PRO A 196 7.80 12.26 -9.35
N SER A 197 6.77 12.71 -10.07
CA SER A 197 5.78 11.84 -10.68
C SER A 197 6.31 11.25 -11.98
N LEU A 198 6.35 9.92 -12.06
CA LEU A 198 6.93 9.17 -13.17
C LEU A 198 6.04 7.99 -13.54
N GLY A 199 6.24 7.45 -14.75
CA GLY A 199 5.57 6.23 -15.20
C GLY A 199 5.94 5.00 -14.35
N ARG A 200 5.11 3.96 -14.46
CA ARG A 200 5.24 2.72 -13.68
C ARG A 200 6.54 1.96 -13.94
N GLN A 201 6.94 1.78 -15.20
CA GLN A 201 8.13 0.99 -15.55
C GLN A 201 9.44 1.79 -15.46
N THR A 202 9.52 2.72 -14.52
CA THR A 202 10.72 3.53 -14.25
C THR A 202 11.37 3.12 -12.92
N GLN A 203 12.65 3.47 -12.75
CA GLN A 203 13.40 3.21 -11.52
C GLN A 203 13.13 4.23 -10.41
N GLY A 204 12.61 5.40 -10.76
CA GLY A 204 12.58 6.55 -9.87
C GLY A 204 13.89 7.32 -9.82
N VAL A 205 13.95 8.32 -8.94
CA VAL A 205 15.13 9.15 -8.68
C VAL A 205 15.70 8.84 -7.30
N ARG A 206 16.93 9.29 -7.02
CA ARG A 206 17.53 9.13 -5.71
C ARG A 206 16.91 10.13 -4.74
N ILE A 207 16.29 9.63 -3.67
CA ILE A 207 15.69 10.41 -2.58
C ILE A 207 16.70 10.63 -1.47
N ILE A 208 17.42 9.57 -1.11
CA ILE A 208 18.48 9.60 -0.10
C ILE A 208 19.74 8.94 -0.66
N LYS A 209 20.90 9.58 -0.45
CA LYS A 209 22.20 8.94 -0.68
C LYS A 209 22.60 8.21 0.60
N LEU A 210 22.50 6.89 0.57
CA LEU A 210 22.88 6.04 1.70
C LEU A 210 24.39 5.83 1.76
N ASN A 211 24.87 5.52 2.96
CA ASN A 211 26.25 5.14 3.19
C ASN A 211 26.47 3.69 2.74
N GLU A 212 27.72 3.29 2.59
CA GLU A 212 28.05 1.93 2.15
C GLU A 212 27.50 0.88 3.14
N GLY A 213 26.81 -0.12 2.58
CA GLY A 213 26.15 -1.19 3.33
C GLY A 213 24.98 -0.73 4.19
N ASP A 214 24.42 0.47 3.95
CA ASP A 214 23.19 0.95 4.59
C ASP A 214 21.98 0.81 3.64
N THR A 215 20.79 0.70 4.21
CA THR A 215 19.54 0.47 3.47
C THR A 215 18.42 1.31 4.06
N ALA A 216 17.60 1.93 3.22
CA ALA A 216 16.34 2.55 3.63
C ALA A 216 15.38 1.47 4.14
N THR A 217 14.73 1.73 5.28
CA THR A 217 13.90 0.73 5.97
C THR A 217 12.46 1.14 6.12
N ALA A 218 12.19 2.43 6.33
CA ALA A 218 10.84 2.91 6.62
C ALA A 218 10.61 4.31 6.07
N LEU A 219 9.36 4.55 5.71
CA LEU A 219 8.82 5.83 5.33
C LEU A 219 7.80 6.26 6.38
N ALA A 220 7.92 7.49 6.86
CA ALA A 220 6.88 8.17 7.61
C ALA A 220 6.47 9.43 6.85
N ILE A 221 5.19 9.77 6.92
CA ILE A 221 4.71 11.07 6.47
C ILE A 221 4.42 11.90 7.70
N LEU A 222 4.86 13.15 7.68
CA LEU A 222 4.77 14.12 8.77
C LEU A 222 3.82 15.27 8.41
#